data_AF-A0A3D8PQ47-F1
#
_entry.id   AF-A0A3D8PQ47-F1
#
_cell.length_a   1.000
_cell.length_b   1.000
_cell.length_c   1.000
_cell.angle_alpha   90.00
_cell.angle_beta   90.00
_cell.angle_gamma   90.00
#
_symmetry.space_group_name_H-M   'P 1'
#
loop_
_entity.id
_entity.type
_entity.pdbx_description
1 polymer ?
#
loop_
_entity_poly.entity_id
_entity_poly.type
_entity_poly.pdbx_seq_one_letter_code
_entity_poly.pdbx_strand_id
1 'polypeptide(L)' 'MLIHELVHAFASERNYTPDSVNQLLDFYQHKYILEEIDIKNYRRIFDCLHKQGAISAHEYEQLEKSL' A
#
# COMPACT_ATOMS: atom_id res chain seq x y z
N MET A 1 6.59 6.10 -9.68
CA MET A 1 6.68 6.27 -8.23
C MET A 1 7.48 5.10 -7.70
N LEU A 2 8.42 5.38 -6.80
CA LEU A 2 9.38 4.39 -6.33
C LEU A 2 9.05 3.98 -4.91
N ILE A 3 9.26 2.70 -4.56
CA ILE A 3 8.92 2.18 -3.24
C ILE A 3 9.65 2.89 -2.10
N HIS A 4 10.87 3.38 -2.35
CA HIS A 4 11.62 4.15 -1.34
C HIS A 4 10.96 5.49 -1.00
N GLU A 5 10.29 6.14 -1.98
CA GLU A 5 9.54 7.37 -1.73
C GLU A 5 8.35 7.08 -0.81
N LEU A 6 7.70 5.93 -1.02
CA LEU A 6 6.57 5.49 -0.21
C LEU A 6 6.97 5.16 1.22
N VAL A 7 8.09 4.46 1.39
CA VAL A 7 8.70 4.16 2.70
C VAL A 7 9.10 5.44 3.41
N HIS A 8 9.72 6.38 2.71
CA HIS A 8 10.15 7.65 3.30
C HIS A 8 8.94 8.48 3.78
N ALA A 9 7.89 8.60 2.96
CA ALA A 9 6.67 9.31 3.36
C ALA A 9 5.97 8.63 4.55
N PHE A 10 5.88 7.31 4.55
CA PHE A 10 5.37 6.56 5.70
C PHE A 10 6.19 6.83 6.96
N ALA A 11 7.52 6.71 6.88
CA ALA A 11 8.41 6.88 8.04
C ALA A 11 8.39 8.31 8.58
N SER A 12 8.27 9.30 7.69
CA SER A 12 8.16 10.71 8.07
C SER A 12 6.88 11.02 8.85
N GLU A 13 5.77 10.32 8.55
CA GLU A 13 4.50 10.54 9.25
C GLU A 13 4.34 9.66 10.50
N ARG A 14 4.78 8.40 10.43
CA ARG A 14 4.60 7.41 11.50
C ARG A 14 5.76 7.35 12.49
N ASN A 15 6.91 7.97 12.17
CA ASN A 15 8.15 7.90 12.95
C ASN A 15 8.73 6.48 13.11
N TYR A 16 8.37 5.54 12.24
CA TYR A 16 8.95 4.20 12.15
C TYR A 16 8.92 3.70 10.70
N THR A 17 9.77 2.73 10.38
CA THR A 17 9.80 2.10 9.05
C THR A 17 8.74 1.00 8.95
N PRO A 18 8.05 0.86 7.82
CA PRO A 18 7.07 -0.21 7.65
C PRO A 18 7.78 -1.58 7.71
N ASP A 19 7.20 -2.50 8.47
CA ASP A 19 7.65 -3.89 8.62
C ASP A 19 7.33 -4.73 7.37
N SER A 20 6.34 -4.30 6.57
CA SER A 20 5.93 -4.99 5.35
C SER A 20 5.36 -4.06 4.29
N VAL A 21 5.34 -4.53 3.04
CA VAL A 21 4.70 -3.81 1.92
C VAL A 21 3.18 -3.72 2.12
N ASN A 22 2.58 -4.65 2.87
CA ASN A 22 1.16 -4.60 3.22
C ASN A 22 0.85 -3.45 4.18
N GLN A 23 1.71 -3.18 5.17
CA GLN A 23 1.57 -2.00 6.05
C GLN A 23 1.62 -0.69 5.26
N LEU A 24 2.45 -0.62 4.21
CA LEU A 24 2.44 0.53 3.30
C LEU A 24 1.11 0.63 2.56
N LEU A 25 0.59 -0.49 2.06
CA LEU A 25 -0.68 -0.53 1.35
C LEU A 25 -1.83 -0.03 2.23
N ASP A 26 -1.92 -0.53 3.47
CA ASP A 26 -2.94 -0.11 4.44
C ASP A 26 -2.86 1.39 4.72
N PHE A 27 -1.66 1.92 4.89
CA PHE A 27 -1.42 3.34 5.13
C PHE A 27 -1.93 4.21 3.96
N TYR A 28 -1.58 3.88 2.73
CA TYR A 28 -2.02 4.65 1.57
C TYR A 28 -3.50 4.43 1.25
N GLN A 29 -4.05 3.27 1.56
CA GLN A 29 -5.49 3.02 1.48
C GLN A 29 -6.26 3.91 2.45
N HIS A 30 -5.77 4.08 3.69
CA HIS A 30 -6.36 5.00 4.64
C HIS A 30 -6.33 6.46 4.13
N LYS A 31 -5.20 6.91 3.58
CA LYS A 31 -5.09 8.25 2.97
C LYS A 31 -6.08 8.46 1.82
N TYR A 32 -6.30 7.44 1.00
CA TYR A 32 -7.30 7.50 -0.07
C TYR A 32 -8.73 7.61 0.48
N ILE A 33 -9.07 6.85 1.51
CA ILE A 33 -10.39 6.89 2.17
C ILE A 33 -10.64 8.27 2.81
N LEU A 34 -9.59 8.90 3.34
CA LEU A 34 -9.63 10.26 3.89
C LEU A 34 -9.57 11.36 2.82
N GLU A 35 -9.57 11.00 1.53
CA GLU A 35 -9.44 11.92 0.40
C GLU A 35 -8.15 12.77 0.41
N GLU A 36 -7.13 12.37 1.18
CA GLU A 36 -5.81 13.03 1.21
C GLU A 36 -5.03 12.76 -0.08
N ILE A 37 -5.33 11.66 -0.76
CA ILE A 37 -4.80 11.32 -2.08
C ILE A 37 -5.95 10.93 -3.02
N ASP A 38 -5.84 11.33 -4.29
CA ASP A 38 -6.85 11.00 -5.29
C ASP A 38 -6.68 9.57 -5.83
N ILE A 39 -7.73 9.07 -6.47
CA ILE A 39 -7.78 7.72 -7.05
C ILE A 39 -6.64 7.41 -8.04
N LYS A 40 -6.13 8.40 -8.81
CA LYS A 40 -5.04 8.16 -9.76
C LYS A 40 -3.73 7.94 -9.01
N ASN A 41 -3.48 8.73 -7.96
CA ASN A 41 -2.32 8.53 -7.09
C ASN A 41 -2.44 7.20 -6.34
N TYR A 42 -3.59 6.92 -5.73
CA TYR A 42 -3.85 5.65 -5.05
C TYR A 42 -3.60 4.44 -5.96
N ARG A 43 -4.13 4.46 -7.20
CA ARG A 43 -3.92 3.36 -8.15
C ARG A 43 -2.45 3.14 -8.50
N ARG A 44 -1.68 4.21 -8.69
CA ARG A 44 -0.23 4.13 -8.95
C ARG A 44 0.53 3.58 -7.74
N ILE A 45 0.09 3.90 -6.52
CA ILE A 45 0.63 3.35 -5.28
C ILE A 45 0.31 1.87 -5.18
N PHE A 46 -0.94 1.49 -5.36
CA PHE A 46 -1.40 0.11 -5.37
C PHE A 46 -0.59 -0.73 -6.35
N ASP A 47 -0.49 -0.30 -7.62
CA ASP A 47 0.27 -1.02 -8.65
C ASP A 47 1.77 -1.16 -8.30
N CYS A 48 2.35 -0.14 -7.66
CA CYS A 48 3.75 -0.17 -7.23
C CYS A 48 3.97 -1.16 -6.10
N LEU A 49 3.10 -1.15 -5.08
CA LEU A 49 3.20 -2.03 -3.92
C LEU A 49 2.89 -3.48 -4.31
N HIS A 50 1.90 -3.67 -5.16
CA HIS A 50 1.51 -4.98 -5.68
C HIS A 50 2.65 -5.66 -6.45
N LYS A 51 3.37 -4.92 -7.31
CA LYS A 51 4.58 -5.41 -8.00
C LYS A 51 5.72 -5.81 -7.06
N GLN A 52 5.71 -5.30 -5.83
CA GLN A 52 6.72 -5.60 -4.80
C GLN A 52 6.25 -6.72 -3.86
N GLY A 53 5.15 -7.40 -4.20
CA GLY A 53 4.60 -8.51 -3.43
C GLY A 53 3.56 -8.12 -2.39
N ALA A 54 3.04 -6.89 -2.40
CA ALA A 54 1.88 -6.56 -1.58
C ALA A 54 0.66 -7.36 -2.07
N ILE A 55 0.01 -8.05 -1.15
CA ILE A 55 -1.23 -8.77 -1.40
C ILE A 55 -2.33 -7.94 -0.78
N SER A 56 -3.25 -7.46 -1.62
CA SER A 56 -4.45 -6.81 -1.09
C SER A 56 -5.31 -7.84 -0.37
N ALA A 57 -6.08 -7.45 0.65
CA ALA A 57 -7.01 -8.35 1.35
C ALA A 57 -7.98 -9.06 0.37
N HIS A 58 -8.30 -8.41 -0.76
CA HIS A 58 -9.15 -8.94 -1.82
C HIS A 58 -8.51 -10.08 -2.64
N GLU A 59 -7.18 -10.13 -2.71
CA GLU A 59 -6.44 -11.23 -3.34
C GLU A 59 -6.19 -12.39 -2.36
N TYR A 60 -6.07 -12.10 -1.07
CA TYR A 60 -6.00 -13.14 -0.03
C TYR A 60 -7.24 -14.04 -0.06
N GLU A 61 -8.43 -13.45 -0.23
CA GLU A 61 -9.70 -14.19 -0.39
C GLU A 61 -9.79 -15.05 -1.67
N GLN A 62 -9.02 -14.73 -2.72
CA GLN A 62 -8.98 -15.54 -3.95
C GLN A 62 -7.94 -16.66 -3.87
N LEU A 63 -6.83 -16.44 -3.15
CA LEU A 63 -5.79 -17.44 -2.93
C LEU A 63 -6.30 -18.58 -2.02
N GLU A 64 -7.06 -18.27 -0.96
CA GLU A 64 -7.69 -19.28 -0.09
C GLU A 64 -8.77 -20.12 -0.79
N LYS A 65 -9.43 -19.57 -1.82
CA LYS A 65 -10.43 -20.32 -2.62
C LYS A 65 -9.83 -21.30 -3.63
N SER A 66 -8.50 -21.28 -3.79
CA SER A 66 -7.76 -22.15 -4.73
C SER A 66 -6.95 -23.25 -4.03
N LEU A 67 -7.09 -23.38 -2.71
CA LEU A 67 -6.42 -24.37 -1.84
C LEU A 67 -7.39 -25.45 -1.37
#